data_AF-A0A2U2C498-F1
#
_entry.id   AF-A0A2U2C498-F1
#
_cell.length_a   1.000
_cell.length_b   1.000
_cell.length_c   1.000
_cell.angle_alpha   90.00
_cell.angle_beta   90.00
_cell.angle_gamma   90.00
#
_symmetry.space_group_name_H-M   'P 1'
#
loop_
_entity.id
_entity.type
_entity.pdbx_description
1 polymer ?
#
loop_
_entity_poly.entity_id
_entity_poly.type
_entity_poly.pdbx_seq_one_letter_code
_entity_poly.pdbx_strand_id
1 'polypeptide(L)'
;MTDEKQQVGRLAMRVEGDWWVAYYALPETMEGALELGRIRMAIVEDWQAKELFMSLMRDAVTAIIRDRTGAKAEWPEPHGRPAPEHERAGRG
;
A
#
# COMPACT_ATOMS: atom_id res chain seq x y z
N MET A 1 17.55 -22.21 -12.29
CA MET A 1 17.51 -20.74 -12.19
C MET A 1 16.23 -20.39 -11.47
N THR A 2 16.34 -19.99 -10.22
CA THR A 2 15.18 -19.53 -9.44
C THR A 2 14.83 -18.15 -9.97
N ASP A 3 13.64 -18.00 -10.56
CA ASP A 3 13.09 -16.71 -10.93
C ASP A 3 13.01 -15.84 -9.67
N GLU A 4 13.94 -14.90 -9.50
CA GLU A 4 13.88 -13.93 -8.42
C GLU A 4 12.70 -13.02 -8.69
N LYS A 5 11.61 -13.17 -7.92
CA LYS A 5 10.43 -12.30 -8.02
C LYS A 5 10.88 -10.85 -7.82
N GLN A 6 10.91 -10.07 -8.90
CA GLN A 6 11.30 -8.67 -8.84
C GLN A 6 10.20 -7.86 -8.14
N GLN A 7 10.54 -7.21 -7.03
CA GLN A 7 9.60 -6.32 -6.35
C GLN A 7 9.46 -5.02 -7.17
N VAL A 8 8.31 -4.83 -7.80
CA VAL A 8 8.05 -3.67 -8.67
C VAL A 8 7.53 -2.44 -7.90
N GLY A 9 7.07 -2.62 -6.67
CA GLY A 9 6.54 -1.56 -5.82
C GLY A 9 5.95 -2.09 -4.51
N ARG A 10 5.30 -1.22 -3.75
CA ARG A 10 4.53 -1.55 -2.54
C ARG A 10 3.34 -0.61 -2.34
N LEU A 11 2.33 -1.11 -1.65
CA LEU A 11 1.28 -0.30 -1.04
C LEU A 11 1.78 0.18 0.33
N ALA A 12 1.91 1.49 0.51
CA ALA A 12 2.30 2.11 1.77
C ALA A 12 1.11 2.84 2.38
N MET A 13 0.86 2.61 3.67
CA MET A 13 -0.23 3.23 4.42
C MET A 13 0.35 4.22 5.43
N ARG A 14 -0.12 5.47 5.43
CA ARG A 14 0.36 6.53 6.33
C ARG A 14 -0.80 7.23 7.02
N VAL A 15 -0.56 7.75 8.22
CA VAL A 15 -1.49 8.62 8.93
C VAL A 15 -1.05 10.06 8.71
N GLU A 16 -1.97 10.90 8.22
CA GLU A 16 -1.74 12.31 7.92
C GLU A 16 -2.90 13.14 8.48
N GLY A 17 -2.70 13.67 9.70
CA GLY A 17 -3.77 14.30 10.46
C GLY A 17 -4.94 13.34 10.67
N ASP A 18 -6.13 13.74 10.21
CA ASP A 18 -7.37 12.95 10.33
C ASP A 18 -7.53 11.87 9.24
N TRP A 19 -6.51 11.67 8.40
CA TRP A 19 -6.58 10.79 7.24
C TRP A 19 -5.67 9.58 7.37
N TRP A 20 -6.16 8.44 6.92
CA TRP A 20 -5.35 7.28 6.59
C TRP A 20 -5.20 7.23 5.07
N VAL A 21 -3.96 7.42 4.60
CA VAL A 21 -3.63 7.62 3.19
C VAL A 21 -2.90 6.40 2.64
N ALA A 22 -3.33 5.95 1.47
CA ALA A 22 -2.74 4.85 0.72
C ALA A 22 -1.91 5.39 -0.44
N TYR A 23 -0.66 4.94 -0.52
CA TYR A 23 0.29 5.30 -1.55
C TYR A 23 0.78 4.08 -2.32
N TYR A 24 0.95 4.21 -3.63
CA TYR A 24 1.87 3.37 -4.37
C TYR A 24 3.28 3.97 -4.26
N ALA A 25 4.23 3.17 -3.81
CA ALA A 25 5.63 3.59 -3.65
C ALA A 25 6.58 2.55 -4.25
N LEU A 26 7.81 2.98 -4.55
CA LEU A 26 8.88 2.05 -4.88
C LEU A 26 9.27 1.21 -3.65
N PRO A 27 9.88 0.03 -3.84
CA PRO A 27 10.17 -0.90 -2.74
C PRO A 27 10.91 -0.26 -1.57
N GLU A 28 11.92 0.56 -1.88
CA GLU A 28 12.89 1.10 -0.90
C GLU A 28 12.74 2.60 -0.62
N THR A 29 11.79 3.30 -1.25
CA THR A 29 11.64 4.75 -1.09
C THR A 29 10.20 5.24 -1.29
N MET A 30 9.87 6.36 -0.63
CA MET A 30 8.63 7.12 -0.83
C MET A 30 8.80 8.28 -1.80
N GLU A 31 10.00 8.51 -2.33
CA GLU A 31 10.23 9.52 -3.36
C GLU A 31 9.39 9.21 -4.60
N GLY A 32 8.57 10.19 -5.02
CA GLY A 32 7.63 10.00 -6.13
C GLY A 32 6.45 9.08 -5.82
N ALA A 33 6.17 8.80 -4.54
CA ALA A 33 5.00 8.02 -4.15
C ALA A 33 3.69 8.69 -4.63
N LEU A 34 2.80 7.88 -5.19
CA LEU A 34 1.53 8.32 -5.75
C LEU A 34 0.40 8.03 -4.77
N GLU A 35 -0.36 9.04 -4.37
CA GLU A 35 -1.58 8.86 -3.58
C GLU A 35 -2.62 8.11 -4.44
N LEU A 36 -3.11 6.99 -3.90
CA LEU A 36 -4.16 6.18 -4.53
C LEU A 36 -5.53 6.51 -3.95
N GLY A 37 -5.57 6.89 -2.67
CA GLY A 37 -6.77 7.27 -1.97
C GLY A 37 -6.51 7.50 -0.49
N ARG A 38 -7.50 8.09 0.18
CA ARG A 38 -7.49 8.31 1.62
C ARG A 38 -8.88 8.15 2.21
N ILE A 39 -8.92 7.78 3.48
CA ILE A 39 -10.15 7.58 4.25
C ILE A 39 -9.99 8.23 5.63
N ARG A 40 -11.09 8.73 6.21
CA ARG A 40 -11.04 9.34 7.54
C ARG A 40 -10.64 8.31 8.59
N MET A 41 -9.74 8.68 9.49
CA MET A 41 -9.31 7.84 10.62
C MET A 41 -10.50 7.34 11.45
N ALA A 42 -11.51 8.20 11.67
CA ALA A 42 -12.74 7.84 12.38
C ALA A 42 -13.51 6.66 11.74
N ILE A 43 -13.36 6.43 10.42
CA ILE A 43 -13.96 5.27 9.75
C ILE A 43 -13.05 4.04 9.88
N VAL A 44 -11.73 4.24 9.86
CA VAL A 44 -10.70 3.19 9.94
C VAL A 44 -10.61 2.54 11.34
N GLU A 45 -11.17 3.19 12.36
CA GLU A 45 -11.34 2.58 13.69
C GLU A 45 -12.19 1.30 13.65
N ASP A 46 -13.09 1.17 12.66
CA ASP A 46 -13.77 -0.08 12.37
C ASP A 46 -12.87 -1.03 11.55
N TRP A 47 -12.62 -2.22 12.10
CA TRP A 47 -11.72 -3.21 11.49
C TRP A 47 -12.21 -3.67 10.11
N GLN A 48 -13.52 -3.79 9.91
CA GLN A 48 -14.06 -4.23 8.63
C GLN A 48 -13.86 -3.15 7.55
N ALA A 49 -14.11 -1.89 7.87
CA ALA A 49 -13.86 -0.76 6.99
C ALA A 49 -12.37 -0.64 6.64
N LYS A 50 -11.49 -0.86 7.61
CA LYS A 50 -10.03 -0.89 7.41
C LYS A 50 -9.61 -1.96 6.40
N GLU A 51 -10.07 -3.20 6.58
CA GLU A 51 -9.76 -4.30 5.67
C GLU A 51 -10.33 -4.08 4.26
N LEU A 52 -11.58 -3.59 4.16
CA LEU A 52 -12.19 -3.25 2.87
C LEU A 52 -11.40 -2.18 2.12
N PHE A 53 -10.97 -1.12 2.83
CA PHE A 53 -10.15 -0.07 2.23
C PHE A 53 -8.80 -0.63 1.77
N MET A 54 -8.11 -1.42 2.58
CA MET A 54 -6.84 -2.05 2.17
C MET A 54 -7.02 -2.97 0.96
N SER A 55 -8.09 -3.77 0.92
CA SER A 55 -8.40 -4.63 -0.21
C SER A 55 -8.56 -3.82 -1.50
N LEU A 56 -9.35 -2.75 -1.46
CA LEU A 56 -9.57 -1.88 -2.62
C LEU A 56 -8.25 -1.26 -3.12
N MET A 57 -7.37 -0.84 -2.20
CA MET A 57 -6.08 -0.26 -2.58
C MET A 57 -5.13 -1.31 -3.18
N ARG A 58 -5.15 -2.56 -2.69
CA ARG A 58 -4.40 -3.67 -3.30
C ARG A 58 -4.88 -3.96 -4.72
N ASP A 59 -6.19 -3.94 -4.95
CA ASP A 59 -6.77 -4.12 -6.28
C ASP A 59 -6.36 -2.99 -7.23
N ALA A 60 -6.36 -1.74 -6.75
CA ALA A 60 -5.90 -0.58 -7.51
C ALA A 60 -4.42 -0.71 -7.92
N VAL A 61 -3.53 -1.05 -6.99
CA VAL A 61 -2.10 -1.27 -7.30
C VAL A 61 -1.92 -2.44 -8.29
N THR A 62 -2.68 -3.52 -8.12
CA THR A 62 -2.64 -4.67 -9.03
C THR A 62 -3.04 -4.27 -10.44
N ALA A 63 -4.07 -3.43 -10.59
CA ALA A 63 -4.49 -2.90 -11.88
C ALA A 63 -3.40 -2.01 -12.53
N ILE A 64 -2.79 -1.11 -11.75
CA ILE A 64 -1.71 -0.21 -12.23
C ILE A 64 -0.49 -1.02 -12.69
N ILE A 65 -0.05 -2.00 -11.91
CA ILE A 65 1.10 -2.84 -12.26
C ILE A 65 0.81 -3.64 -13.52
N ARG A 66 -0.38 -4.25 -13.62
CA ARG A 66 -0.79 -5.03 -14.78
C ARG A 66 -0.83 -4.18 -16.05
N ASP A 67 -1.39 -2.97 -15.97
CA ASP A 67 -1.47 -2.06 -17.12
C ASP A 67 -0.07 -1.64 -17.62
N ARG A 68 0.87 -1.39 -16.70
CA ARG A 68 2.22 -0.94 -17.04
C ARG A 68 3.18 -2.05 -17.47
N THR A 69 3.03 -3.26 -16.93
CA THR A 69 4.03 -4.34 -17.09
C THR A 69 3.49 -5.57 -17.81
N GLY A 70 2.17 -5.69 -17.96
CA GLY A 70 1.51 -6.93 -18.40
C GLY A 70 1.56 -8.07 -17.38
N ALA A 71 2.25 -7.89 -16.24
CA ALA A 71 2.42 -8.92 -15.23
C ALA A 71 1.26 -8.93 -14.23
N LYS A 72 0.91 -10.12 -13.75
CA LYS A 72 -0.01 -10.29 -12.62
C LYS A 72 0.78 -10.00 -11.33
N ALA A 73 0.43 -8.94 -10.61
CA ALA A 73 1.03 -8.67 -9.30
C ALA A 73 0.64 -9.77 -8.30
N GLU A 74 1.62 -10.28 -7.56
CA GLU A 74 1.41 -11.19 -6.45
C GLU A 74 1.69 -10.45 -5.14
N TRP A 75 0.76 -10.54 -4.19
CA TRP A 75 0.94 -9.98 -2.86
C TRP A 75 1.55 -11.05 -1.95
N PRO A 76 2.61 -10.72 -1.18
CA PRO A 76 3.11 -11.65 -0.19
C PRO A 76 2.04 -11.84 0.90
N GLU A 77 1.60 -13.10 1.07
CA GLU A 77 0.63 -13.47 2.09
C GLU A 77 1.18 -13.29 3.52
N PRO A 78 0.30 -13.13 4.53
CA PRO A 78 -1.16 -12.99 4.41
C PRO A 78 -1.67 -11.55 4.22
N HIS A 79 -0.87 -10.52 4.54
CA HIS A 79 -1.33 -9.11 4.49
C HIS A 79 -0.28 -8.12 3.95
N GLY A 80 0.77 -8.59 3.27
CA GLY A 80 1.93 -7.76 2.94
C GLY A 80 2.96 -7.72 4.08
N ARG A 81 4.04 -6.95 3.89
CA ARG A 81 5.01 -6.68 4.95
C ARG A 81 4.58 -5.45 5.74
N PRO A 82 4.68 -5.45 7.08
CA PRO A 82 4.45 -4.25 7.88
C PRO A 82 5.33 -3.10 7.39
N ALA A 83 4.84 -1.86 7.47
CA ALA A 83 5.70 -0.70 7.25
C ALA A 83 6.92 -0.78 8.18
N PRO A 84 8.14 -0.46 7.68
CA PRO A 84 9.33 -0.35 8.50
C PRO A 84 9.07 0.53 9.72
N GLU A 85 9.68 0.20 10.86
CA GLU A 85 9.38 0.87 12.14
C GLU A 85 9.60 2.39 12.08
N HIS A 86 10.58 2.84 11.29
CA HIS A 86 10.89 4.26 11.08
C HIS A 86 9.82 5.02 10.26
N GLU A 87 8.90 4.34 9.58
CA GLU A 87 7.76 4.95 8.86
C GLU A 87 6.47 4.98 9.68
N ARG A 88 6.44 4.31 10.85
CA ARG A 88 5.25 4.27 11.73
C ARG A 88 5.09 5.54 12.58
N ALA A 89 6.12 6.40 12.61
CA ALA A 89 6.14 7.63 13.38
C ALA A 89 5.61 8.81 12.55
N GLY A 90 4.30 8.85 12.36
CA GLY A 90 3.56 10.01 11.85
C GLY A 90 2.60 10.53 12.92
N ARG A 91 3.12 11.00 14.06
CA ARG A 91 2.38 11.88 14.97
C ARG A 91 3.05 13.26 14.91
N GLY A 92 2.62 14.05 13.94
CA GLY A 92 2.74 15.50 13.95
C GLY A 92 1.40 16.09 14.37
#